data_AF-A0A3D5I9C1-F1
#
_entry.id   AF-A0A3D5I9C1-F1
#
_cell.length_a   1.000
_cell.length_b   1.000
_cell.length_c   1.000
_cell.angle_alpha   90.00
_cell.angle_beta   90.00
_cell.angle_gamma   90.00
#
_symmetry.space_group_name_H-M   'P 1'
#
loop_
_entity.id
_entity.type
_entity.pdbx_description
1 polymer ?
#
loop_
_entity_poly.entity_id
_entity_poly.type
_entity_poly.pdbx_seq_one_letter_code
_entity_poly.pdbx_strand_id
1 'polypeptide(L)'
;MMQGYDKDAAVAFITRCIRKADHPELAEDIPALVPQMIDADMAYMHEAGVLDDDGYAGDAYYEDDEAIEYIVESLAAKNALDPEQAVKLAALVDDYLDAQQMFLESQGMVEYDE
;
A
#
# COMPACT_ATOMS: atom_id res chain seq x y z
N MET A 1 9.99 -8.49 2.47
CA MET A 1 8.61 -8.37 3.01
C MET A 1 8.74 -8.30 4.52
N MET A 2 7.97 -7.43 5.16
CA MET A 2 7.99 -7.22 6.61
C MET A 2 7.82 -8.53 7.38
N GLN A 3 8.62 -8.73 8.43
CA GLN A 3 8.58 -9.93 9.24
C GLN A 3 7.21 -10.07 9.91
N GLY A 4 6.62 -11.27 9.82
CA GLY A 4 5.31 -11.57 10.39
C GLY A 4 4.11 -11.05 9.58
N TYR A 5 4.33 -10.33 8.49
CA TYR A 5 3.27 -9.81 7.64
C TYR A 5 2.60 -10.92 6.81
N ASP A 6 1.31 -11.15 7.05
CA ASP A 6 0.49 -12.06 6.25
C ASP A 6 -0.16 -11.31 5.09
N LYS A 7 0.46 -11.41 3.90
CA LYS A 7 -0.01 -10.75 2.70
C LYS A 7 -1.41 -11.21 2.26
N ASP A 8 -1.74 -12.49 2.41
CA ASP A 8 -3.05 -12.99 1.97
C ASP A 8 -4.16 -12.46 2.88
N ALA A 9 -3.90 -12.41 4.19
CA ALA A 9 -4.80 -11.76 5.14
C ALA A 9 -4.93 -10.25 4.89
N ALA A 10 -3.82 -9.57 4.61
CA ALA A 10 -3.81 -8.15 4.28
C ALA A 10 -4.63 -7.84 3.03
N VAL A 11 -4.42 -8.60 1.94
CA VAL A 11 -5.20 -8.45 0.70
C VAL A 11 -6.70 -8.59 0.98
N ALA A 12 -7.10 -9.63 1.73
CA ALA A 12 -8.50 -9.85 2.06
C ALA A 12 -9.10 -8.73 2.93
N PHE A 13 -8.33 -8.23 3.91
CA PHE A 13 -8.75 -7.15 4.80
C PHE A 13 -8.88 -5.82 4.05
N ILE A 14 -7.82 -5.40 3.36
CA ILE A 14 -7.73 -4.10 2.68
C ILE A 14 -8.75 -4.01 1.55
N THR A 15 -8.89 -5.07 0.74
CA THR A 15 -9.90 -5.11 -0.33
C THR A 15 -11.33 -4.92 0.21
N ARG A 16 -11.60 -5.34 1.46
CA ARG A 16 -12.88 -5.14 2.12
C ARG A 16 -13.04 -3.74 2.73
N CYS A 17 -11.95 -3.11 3.17
CA CYS A 17 -11.97 -1.76 3.72
C CYS A 17 -12.20 -0.70 2.64
N ILE A 18 -11.62 -0.89 1.45
CA ILE A 18 -11.76 0.07 0.35
C ILE A 18 -13.20 0.07 -0.17
N ARG A 19 -13.82 1.25 -0.16
CA ARG A 19 -15.17 1.44 -0.67
C ARG A 19 -15.13 1.65 -2.18
N LYS A 20 -15.58 0.65 -2.94
CA LYS A 20 -15.70 0.71 -4.40
C LYS A 20 -16.46 1.94 -4.94
N ALA A 21 -17.41 2.46 -4.17
CA ALA A 21 -18.19 3.64 -4.56
C ALA A 21 -17.36 4.93 -4.61
N ASP A 22 -16.27 4.99 -3.86
CA ASP A 22 -15.36 6.14 -3.81
C ASP A 22 -14.39 6.11 -5.01
N HIS A 23 -14.19 4.93 -5.62
CA HIS A 23 -13.31 4.68 -6.78
C HIS A 23 -14.06 4.02 -7.95
N PRO A 24 -15.11 4.65 -8.51
CA PRO A 24 -16.02 3.98 -9.45
C PRO A 24 -15.33 3.47 -10.72
N GLU A 25 -14.26 4.12 -11.16
CA GLU A 25 -13.55 3.77 -12.39
C GLU A 25 -12.54 2.63 -12.21
N LEU A 26 -12.05 2.43 -10.98
CA LEU A 26 -11.12 1.36 -10.62
C LEU A 26 -11.82 0.23 -9.85
N ALA A 27 -13.13 0.34 -9.61
CA ALA A 27 -13.90 -0.53 -8.72
C ALA A 27 -13.78 -2.03 -9.04
N GLU A 28 -13.68 -2.36 -10.33
CA GLU A 28 -13.50 -3.74 -10.79
C GLU A 28 -12.05 -4.23 -10.70
N ASP A 29 -11.09 -3.30 -10.76
CA ASP A 29 -9.66 -3.57 -10.72
C ASP A 29 -9.08 -3.59 -9.30
N ILE A 30 -9.76 -3.02 -8.30
CA ILE A 30 -9.31 -2.99 -6.89
C ILE A 30 -8.77 -4.35 -6.41
N PRO A 31 -9.46 -5.49 -6.59
CA PRO A 31 -8.94 -6.78 -6.12
C PRO A 31 -7.61 -7.20 -6.77
N ALA A 32 -7.33 -6.72 -8.00
CA ALA A 32 -6.08 -6.96 -8.69
C ALA A 32 -5.01 -5.89 -8.37
N LEU A 33 -5.43 -4.68 -7.99
CA LEU A 33 -4.53 -3.57 -7.66
C LEU A 33 -4.00 -3.64 -6.22
N VAL A 34 -4.83 -4.01 -5.24
CA VAL A 34 -4.41 -4.14 -3.82
C VAL A 34 -3.16 -5.00 -3.62
N PRO A 35 -3.04 -6.23 -4.14
CA PRO A 35 -1.81 -7.01 -3.96
C PRO A 35 -0.59 -6.35 -4.62
N GLN A 36 -0.77 -5.52 -5.64
CA GLN A 36 0.31 -4.78 -6.28
C GLN A 36 0.73 -3.57 -5.45
N MET A 37 -0.23 -2.87 -4.82
CA MET A 37 0.06 -1.78 -3.88
C MET A 37 0.89 -2.30 -2.72
N ILE A 38 0.50 -3.43 -2.13
CA ILE A 38 1.27 -4.09 -1.06
C ILE A 38 2.70 -4.43 -1.53
N ASP A 39 2.87 -4.97 -2.73
CA ASP A 39 4.20 -5.29 -3.25
C ASP A 39 5.07 -4.05 -3.46
N ALA A 40 4.49 -2.97 -4.00
CA ALA A 40 5.19 -1.72 -4.24
C ALA A 40 5.54 -1.00 -2.93
N ASP A 41 4.62 -1.00 -1.97
CA ASP A 41 4.78 -0.44 -0.62
C ASP A 41 5.92 -1.15 0.14
N MET A 42 5.93 -2.49 0.11
CA MET A 42 7.03 -3.28 0.69
C MET A 42 8.37 -3.03 0.00
N ALA A 43 8.37 -2.81 -1.32
CA ALA A 43 9.58 -2.47 -2.06
C ALA A 43 10.11 -1.08 -1.67
N TYR A 44 9.22 -0.08 -1.61
CA TYR A 44 9.54 1.26 -1.10
C TYR A 44 10.16 1.19 0.30
N MET A 45 9.52 0.48 1.23
CA MET A 45 10.03 0.35 2.60
C MET A 45 11.44 -0.23 2.66
N HIS A 46 11.76 -1.22 1.83
CA HIS A 46 13.12 -1.74 1.74
C HIS A 46 14.10 -0.74 1.09
N GLU A 47 13.71 -0.11 -0.02
CA GLU A 47 14.56 0.83 -0.76
C GLU A 47 14.86 2.11 0.03
N ALA A 48 13.89 2.60 0.81
CA ALA A 48 14.01 3.75 1.69
C ALA A 48 14.72 3.42 3.02
N GLY A 49 14.94 2.14 3.32
CA GLY A 49 15.57 1.69 4.57
C GLY A 49 14.64 1.74 5.79
N VAL A 50 13.31 1.82 5.57
CA VAL A 50 12.28 1.64 6.61
C VAL A 50 12.26 0.19 7.08
N LEU A 51 12.50 -0.75 6.16
CA LEU A 51 12.73 -2.15 6.44
C LEU A 51 14.14 -2.56 6.05
N ASP A 52 14.80 -3.34 6.92
CA ASP A 52 16.09 -3.96 6.61
C ASP A 52 15.93 -5.19 5.70
N ASP A 53 17.04 -5.81 5.28
CA ASP A 53 17.05 -6.97 4.39
C ASP A 53 16.31 -8.20 4.96
N ASP A 54 16.20 -8.29 6.28
CA ASP A 54 15.53 -9.38 7.00
C ASP A 54 14.04 -9.06 7.27
N GLY A 55 13.57 -7.87 6.89
CA GLY A 55 12.19 -7.41 7.04
C GLY A 55 11.85 -6.87 8.43
N TYR A 56 12.86 -6.51 9.24
CA TYR A 56 12.68 -5.78 10.49
C TYR A 56 12.75 -4.27 10.25
N ALA A 57 12.39 -3.48 11.26
CA ALA A 57 12.54 -2.02 11.19
C ALA A 57 14.01 -1.65 10.95
N GLY A 58 14.24 -0.88 9.89
CA GLY A 58 15.54 -0.31 9.55
C GLY A 58 15.81 1.01 10.27
N ASP A 59 16.71 1.80 9.69
CA ASP A 59 17.20 3.06 10.28
C ASP A 59 16.41 4.29 9.80
N ALA A 60 15.50 4.15 8.83
CA ALA A 60 14.70 5.24 8.28
C ALA A 60 13.24 5.19 8.75
N TYR A 61 12.56 6.35 8.65
CA TYR A 61 11.14 6.48 8.94
C TYR A 61 10.31 6.35 7.66
N TYR A 62 9.10 5.81 7.79
CA TYR A 62 8.13 5.76 6.70
C TYR A 62 7.53 7.15 6.47
N GLU A 63 7.56 7.62 5.22
CA GLU A 63 6.96 8.89 4.79
C GLU A 63 5.85 8.62 3.79
N ASP A 64 4.61 8.97 4.15
CA ASP A 64 3.40 8.64 3.37
C ASP A 64 3.42 9.29 1.98
N ASP A 65 3.80 10.57 1.89
CA ASP A 65 3.82 11.30 0.61
C ASP A 65 4.78 10.64 -0.41
N GLU A 66 5.96 10.21 0.05
CA GLU A 66 6.95 9.53 -0.79
C GLU A 66 6.48 8.11 -1.16
N ALA A 67 5.83 7.40 -0.23
CA ALA A 67 5.26 6.09 -0.50
C ALA A 67 4.14 6.15 -1.54
N ILE A 68 3.25 7.15 -1.45
CA ILE A 68 2.18 7.36 -2.44
C ILE A 68 2.80 7.58 -3.82
N GLU A 69 3.78 8.48 -3.95
CA GLU A 69 4.46 8.74 -5.23
C GLU A 69 5.07 7.45 -5.79
N TYR A 70 5.82 6.71 -4.97
CA TYR A 70 6.46 5.47 -5.37
C TYR A 70 5.47 4.40 -5.85
N ILE A 71 4.40 4.16 -5.08
CA ILE A 71 3.39 3.15 -5.41
C ILE A 71 2.65 3.54 -6.69
N VAL A 72 2.25 4.81 -6.82
CA VAL A 72 1.54 5.30 -8.01
C VAL A 72 2.41 5.18 -9.26
N GLU A 73 3.67 5.62 -9.21
CA GLU A 73 4.59 5.50 -10.33
C GLU A 73 4.82 4.05 -10.73
N SER A 74 5.06 3.18 -9.75
CA SER A 74 5.28 1.74 -9.96
C SER A 74 4.09 1.07 -10.62
N LEU A 75 2.87 1.32 -10.13
CA LEU A 75 1.65 0.71 -10.64
C LEU A 75 1.22 1.33 -11.97
N ALA A 76 1.37 2.64 -12.15
CA ALA A 76 1.07 3.30 -13.42
C ALA A 76 1.97 2.78 -14.54
N ALA A 77 3.27 2.65 -14.29
CA ALA A 77 4.21 2.07 -15.26
C ALA A 77 3.88 0.59 -15.55
N LYS A 78 3.63 -0.22 -14.51
CA LYS A 78 3.35 -1.66 -14.64
C LYS A 78 2.06 -1.95 -15.37
N ASN A 79 1.02 -1.14 -15.18
CA ASN A 79 -0.30 -1.33 -15.79
C ASN A 79 -0.51 -0.45 -17.03
N ALA A 80 0.52 0.29 -17.48
CA ALA A 80 0.48 1.20 -18.62
C ALA A 80 -0.69 2.22 -18.52
N LEU A 81 -0.89 2.78 -17.33
CA LEU A 81 -1.93 3.76 -17.07
C LEU A 81 -1.59 5.10 -17.70
N ASP A 82 -2.61 5.80 -18.21
CA ASP A 82 -2.46 7.19 -18.63
C ASP A 82 -2.40 8.15 -17.41
N PRO A 83 -2.01 9.42 -17.60
CA PRO A 83 -1.91 10.38 -16.50
C PRO A 83 -3.23 10.62 -15.74
N GLU A 84 -4.39 10.51 -16.40
CA GLU A 84 -5.69 10.68 -15.74
C GLU A 84 -6.00 9.49 -14.84
N GLN A 85 -5.69 8.28 -15.31
CA GLN A 85 -5.78 7.05 -14.53
C GLN A 85 -4.80 7.04 -13.36
N ALA A 86 -3.58 7.57 -13.53
CA ALA A 86 -2.59 7.69 -12.46
C ALA A 86 -3.06 8.61 -11.31
N VAL A 87 -3.77 9.70 -11.62
CA VAL A 87 -4.38 10.57 -10.59
C VAL A 87 -5.46 9.82 -9.81
N LYS A 88 -6.29 9.01 -10.48
CA LYS A 88 -7.31 8.19 -9.82
C LYS A 88 -6.69 7.10 -8.97
N LEU A 89 -5.58 6.51 -9.44
CA LEU A 89 -4.79 5.56 -8.68
C LEU A 89 -4.22 6.20 -7.41
N ALA A 90 -3.75 7.45 -7.46
CA ALA A 90 -3.25 8.15 -6.27
C ALA A 90 -4.29 8.24 -5.15
N ALA A 91 -5.53 8.59 -5.48
CA ALA A 91 -6.63 8.61 -4.50
C ALA A 91 -6.94 7.22 -3.94
N LEU A 92 -6.80 6.16 -4.75
CA LEU A 92 -6.97 4.78 -4.29
C LEU A 92 -5.79 4.32 -3.42
N VAL A 93 -4.58 4.78 -3.69
CA VAL A 93 -3.38 4.49 -2.89
C VAL A 93 -3.49 5.14 -1.51
N ASP A 94 -4.03 6.36 -1.43
CA ASP A 94 -4.33 7.04 -0.16
C ASP A 94 -5.25 6.18 0.73
N ASP A 95 -6.41 5.75 0.21
CA ASP A 95 -7.33 4.83 0.91
C ASP A 95 -6.68 3.46 1.24
N TYR A 96 -5.74 3.00 0.40
CA TYR A 96 -4.98 1.79 0.66
C TYR A 96 -4.05 1.94 1.87
N LEU A 97 -3.37 3.08 2.02
CA LEU A 97 -2.45 3.34 3.13
C LEU A 97 -3.20 3.39 4.46
N ASP A 98 -4.35 4.06 4.51
CA ASP A 98 -5.25 4.03 5.67
C ASP A 98 -5.64 2.59 6.04
N ALA A 99 -6.05 1.79 5.06
CA ALA A 99 -6.45 0.40 5.28
C ALA A 99 -5.27 -0.51 5.68
N GLN A 100 -4.08 -0.26 5.15
CA GLN A 100 -2.84 -0.95 5.49
C GLN A 100 -2.45 -0.65 6.94
N GLN A 101 -2.50 0.61 7.36
CA GLN A 101 -2.26 1.00 8.74
C GLN A 101 -3.22 0.27 9.69
N MET A 102 -4.53 0.32 9.41
CA MET A 102 -5.53 -0.39 10.21
C MET A 102 -5.25 -1.90 10.31
N PHE A 103 -4.76 -2.51 9.23
CA PHE A 103 -4.39 -3.93 9.24
C PHE A 103 -3.19 -4.18 10.17
N LEU A 104 -2.12 -3.39 10.04
CA LEU A 104 -0.92 -3.52 10.86
C LEU A 104 -1.22 -3.34 12.35
N GLU A 105 -2.05 -2.35 12.70
CA GLU A 105 -2.54 -2.14 14.08
C GLU A 105 -3.33 -3.35 14.58
N SER A 106 -4.23 -3.90 13.74
CA SER A 106 -5.03 -5.09 14.12
C SER A 106 -4.18 -6.34 14.39
N GLN A 107 -2.97 -6.40 13.82
CA GLN A 107 -2.01 -7.49 14.03
C GLN A 107 -1.02 -7.19 15.17
N GLY A 108 -1.08 -5.99 15.79
CA GLY A 108 -0.12 -5.55 16.80
C GLY A 108 1.29 -5.34 16.24
N MET A 109 1.41 -5.04 14.94
CA MET A 109 2.70 -4.84 14.25
C MET A 109 3.18 -3.40 14.34
N VAL A 110 2.24 -2.45 14.49
CA VAL A 110 2.51 -1.03 14.67
C VAL A 110 1.58 -0.52 15.78
N GLU A 111 2.14 0.24 16.71
CA GLU A 111 1.40 1.01 17.71
C GLU A 111 1.85 2.46 17.57
N TYR A 112 0.94 3.36 17.20
CA TYR A 112 1.16 4.79 17.37
C TYR A 112 0.61 5.18 18.73
N ASP A 113 1.44 5.79 19.59
CA ASP A 113 0.97 6.40 20.83
C ASP A 113 -0.06 7.50 20.47
N GLU A 114 -1.29 7.40 20.99
CA GLU A 114 -2.35 8.42 20.87
C GLU A 114 -1.91 9.81 21.38
#